data_AF-A0A923MGQ6-F1
#
_entry.id   AF-A0A923MGQ6-F1
#
_cell.length_a   1.000
_cell.length_b   1.000
_cell.length_c   1.000
_cell.angle_alpha   90.00
_cell.angle_beta   90.00
_cell.angle_gamma   90.00
#
_symmetry.space_group_name_H-M   'P 1'
#
loop_
_entity.id
_entity.type
_entity.pdbx_description
1 polymer ?
#
loop_
_entity_poly.entity_id
_entity_poly.type
_entity_poly.pdbx_seq_one_letter_code
_entity_poly.pdbx_strand_id
1 'polypeptide(L)'
;MSMTYYTVDDLRPGRPGWGVKRFSALNDAISHYRSLPMDGARVLGMADDAHAYELIRCVRLFPGDAQGEDVLAADHWHGGLTKKNAALKDALDVCLESLRPRFLLEPERLIPVPQRKKLRKELREALLWQGYEENYESAIRSVFVGGVGWLSPQDVKKQRQLPLVLRYRVDGMTKDGAYLSLEVEPWEYDLLLEQTRDHYKMKKRG
;
A
#
# COMPACT_ATOMS: atom_id res chain seq x y z
N MET A 1 -13.88 17.07 17.55
CA MET A 1 -14.50 16.20 16.53
C MET A 1 -14.74 14.85 17.16
N SER A 2 -15.96 14.34 17.08
CA SER A 2 -16.28 12.99 17.55
C SER A 2 -15.94 12.01 16.42
N MET A 3 -15.06 11.06 16.70
CA MET A 3 -14.75 10.01 15.72
C MET A 3 -15.77 8.89 15.85
N THR A 4 -16.28 8.42 14.73
CA THR A 4 -17.14 7.23 14.66
C THR A 4 -16.47 6.17 13.80
N TYR A 5 -16.74 4.91 14.10
CA TYR A 5 -16.24 3.78 13.34
C TYR A 5 -17.39 3.09 12.65
N TYR A 6 -17.13 2.49 11.50
CA TYR A 6 -18.15 1.77 10.76
C TYR A 6 -17.60 0.49 10.14
N THR A 7 -18.49 -0.47 9.94
CA THR A 7 -18.24 -1.63 9.10
C THR A 7 -19.25 -1.68 7.98
N VAL A 8 -18.83 -2.13 6.81
CA VAL A 8 -19.72 -2.42 5.68
C VAL A 8 -19.66 -3.91 5.41
N ASP A 9 -20.83 -4.54 5.32
CA ASP A 9 -21.05 -5.91 4.85
C ASP A 9 -21.55 -5.92 3.39
N ASP A 10 -21.17 -6.98 2.68
CA ASP A 10 -21.32 -7.37 1.29
C ASP A 10 -22.33 -6.58 0.43
N LEU A 11 -21.81 -5.94 -0.64
CA LEU A 11 -22.55 -5.14 -1.63
C LEU A 11 -23.13 -5.97 -2.81
N ARG A 12 -23.31 -7.29 -2.67
CA ARG A 12 -23.80 -8.13 -3.78
C ARG A 12 -25.15 -7.61 -4.31
N PRO A 13 -25.29 -7.43 -5.64
CA PRO A 13 -26.57 -7.05 -6.25
C PRO A 13 -27.67 -8.04 -5.86
N GLY A 14 -28.81 -7.53 -5.39
CA GLY A 14 -29.99 -8.34 -5.05
C GLY A 14 -30.28 -8.52 -3.55
N ARG A 15 -29.43 -8.00 -2.65
CA ARG A 15 -29.80 -7.83 -1.23
C ARG A 15 -30.21 -6.36 -0.94
N PRO A 16 -31.33 -6.12 -0.25
CA PRO A 16 -31.71 -4.78 0.16
C PRO A 16 -30.80 -4.30 1.31
N GLY A 17 -30.11 -3.19 1.08
CA GLY A 17 -29.41 -2.42 2.12
C GLY A 17 -27.88 -2.57 2.10
N TRP A 18 -27.19 -1.45 2.28
CA TRP A 18 -25.79 -1.46 2.70
C TRP A 18 -25.81 -1.86 4.17
N GLY A 19 -25.16 -2.96 4.55
CA GLY A 19 -25.02 -3.36 5.95
C GLY A 19 -24.03 -2.47 6.69
N VAL A 20 -24.27 -1.15 6.72
CA VAL A 20 -23.42 -0.20 7.45
C VAL A 20 -23.83 -0.23 8.92
N LYS A 21 -22.91 -0.71 9.76
CA LYS A 21 -23.06 -0.64 11.22
C LYS A 21 -22.06 0.36 11.77
N ARG A 22 -22.52 1.24 12.66
CA ARG A 22 -21.70 2.28 13.29
C ARG A 22 -21.39 1.93 14.74
N PHE A 23 -20.24 2.41 15.21
CA PHE A 23 -19.70 2.16 16.54
C PHE A 23 -19.06 3.44 17.08
N SER A 24 -19.15 3.66 18.38
CA SER A 24 -18.43 4.72 19.07
C SER A 24 -16.98 4.34 19.40
N ALA A 25 -16.66 3.04 19.44
CA ALA A 25 -15.33 2.51 19.75
C ALA A 25 -14.79 1.61 18.62
N LEU A 26 -13.49 1.76 18.32
CA LEU A 26 -12.81 1.00 17.27
C LEU A 26 -12.78 -0.51 17.56
N ASN A 27 -12.57 -0.90 18.83
CA ASN A 27 -12.49 -2.32 19.20
C ASN A 27 -13.83 -3.06 18.98
N ASP A 28 -14.95 -2.37 19.17
CA ASP A 28 -16.28 -2.93 18.88
C ASP A 28 -16.48 -3.09 17.37
N ALA A 29 -16.03 -2.10 16.59
CA ALA A 29 -16.06 -2.16 15.13
C ALA A 29 -15.16 -3.30 14.60
N ILE A 30 -13.96 -3.48 15.15
CA ILE A 30 -13.05 -4.59 14.82
C ILE A 30 -13.69 -5.95 15.17
N SER A 31 -14.31 -6.05 16.34
CA SER A 31 -14.97 -7.29 16.78
C SER A 31 -16.11 -7.67 15.84
N HIS A 32 -16.91 -6.68 15.44
CA HIS A 32 -17.96 -6.89 14.44
C HIS A 32 -17.39 -7.22 13.06
N TYR A 33 -16.37 -6.50 12.59
CA TYR A 33 -15.72 -6.72 11.30
C TYR A 33 -15.22 -8.17 11.15
N ARG A 34 -14.61 -8.73 12.20
CA ARG A 34 -14.15 -10.12 12.24
C ARG A 34 -15.28 -11.14 12.10
N SER A 35 -16.50 -10.79 12.51
CA SER A 35 -17.68 -11.66 12.37
C SER A 35 -18.27 -11.65 10.95
N LEU A 36 -17.87 -10.70 10.10
CA LEU A 36 -18.37 -10.60 8.74
C LEU A 36 -17.80 -11.70 7.83
N PRO A 37 -18.56 -12.21 6.86
CA PRO A 37 -18.08 -13.20 5.91
C PRO A 37 -16.88 -12.73 5.09
N MET A 38 -16.02 -13.67 4.71
CA MET A 38 -14.81 -13.43 3.90
C MET A 38 -15.00 -13.62 2.39
N ASP A 39 -16.14 -14.18 1.98
CA ASP A 39 -16.45 -14.45 0.57
C ASP A 39 -17.09 -13.25 -0.15
N GLY A 40 -17.48 -12.21 0.61
CA GLY A 40 -18.08 -10.96 0.15
C GLY A 40 -17.18 -9.73 0.34
N ALA A 41 -17.68 -8.56 -0.07
CA ALA A 41 -16.96 -7.30 0.16
C ALA A 41 -17.19 -6.82 1.59
N ARG A 42 -16.12 -6.66 2.39
CA ARG A 42 -16.21 -6.08 3.73
C ARG A 42 -15.20 -4.96 3.95
N VAL A 43 -15.61 -3.93 4.68
CA VAL A 43 -14.79 -2.76 5.01
C VAL A 43 -14.90 -2.44 6.49
N LEU A 44 -13.79 -2.05 7.11
CA LEU A 44 -13.73 -1.34 8.39
C LEU A 44 -13.24 0.07 8.10
N GLY A 45 -13.96 1.07 8.58
CA GLY A 45 -13.60 2.47 8.39
C GLY A 45 -13.85 3.32 9.61
N MET A 46 -13.42 4.57 9.51
CA MET A 46 -13.66 5.62 10.49
C MET A 46 -14.15 6.87 9.78
N ALA A 47 -14.97 7.66 10.45
CA ALA A 47 -15.51 8.88 9.91
C ALA A 47 -15.67 9.96 10.99
N ASP A 48 -15.38 11.19 10.59
CA ASP A 48 -15.82 12.40 11.28
C ASP A 48 -16.95 13.07 10.47
N ASP A 49 -17.35 14.27 10.87
CA ASP A 49 -18.46 15.00 10.23
C ASP A 49 -18.15 15.44 8.77
N ALA A 50 -16.88 15.40 8.35
CA ALA A 50 -16.42 15.90 7.05
C ALA A 50 -15.76 14.82 6.18
N HIS A 51 -15.19 13.78 6.78
CA HIS A 51 -14.38 12.78 6.09
C HIS A 51 -14.74 11.36 6.51
N ALA A 52 -14.67 10.44 5.56
CA ALA A 52 -14.69 9.00 5.80
C ALA A 52 -13.40 8.38 5.26
N TYR A 53 -12.81 7.49 6.05
CA TYR A 53 -11.58 6.78 5.74
C TYR A 53 -11.83 5.28 5.85
N GLU A 54 -11.44 4.54 4.81
CA GLU A 54 -11.34 3.09 4.91
C GLU A 54 -10.03 2.72 5.59
N LEU A 55 -10.12 1.99 6.70
CA LEU A 55 -8.96 1.50 7.43
C LEU A 55 -8.52 0.16 6.87
N ILE A 56 -9.48 -0.75 6.71
CA ILE A 56 -9.27 -2.10 6.19
C ILE A 56 -10.33 -2.38 5.13
N ARG A 57 -9.91 -2.98 4.02
CA ARG A 57 -10.79 -3.47 2.97
C ARG A 57 -10.45 -4.94 2.72
N CYS A 58 -11.45 -5.78 2.58
CA CYS A 58 -11.25 -7.14 2.10
C CYS A 58 -11.29 -7.16 0.56
N VAL A 59 -10.26 -7.71 -0.06
CA VAL A 59 -10.10 -7.80 -1.53
C VAL A 59 -9.71 -9.22 -1.93
N ARG A 60 -10.11 -9.66 -3.12
CA ARG A 60 -9.59 -10.92 -3.67
C ARG A 60 -8.22 -10.65 -4.29
N LEU A 61 -7.21 -11.40 -3.86
CA LEU A 61 -5.84 -11.22 -4.35
C LEU A 61 -5.68 -11.80 -5.76
N PHE A 62 -6.34 -12.93 -6.03
CA PHE A 62 -6.25 -13.65 -7.29
C PHE A 62 -7.62 -13.93 -7.92
N PRO A 63 -7.68 -14.09 -9.25
CA PRO A 63 -8.88 -14.56 -9.93
C PRO A 63 -9.31 -15.93 -9.39
N GLY A 64 -10.58 -16.04 -8.99
CA GLY A 64 -11.16 -17.30 -8.52
C GLY A 64 -11.03 -17.57 -7.01
N ASP A 65 -10.37 -16.69 -6.25
CA ASP A 65 -10.30 -16.81 -4.80
C ASP A 65 -11.72 -16.85 -4.18
N ALA A 66 -11.96 -17.88 -3.36
CA ALA A 66 -13.23 -18.07 -2.66
C ALA A 66 -13.39 -17.10 -1.47
N GLN A 67 -12.28 -16.68 -0.88
CA GLN A 67 -12.21 -15.74 0.23
C GLN A 67 -11.28 -14.58 -0.14
N GLY A 68 -11.59 -13.38 0.35
CA GLY A 68 -10.68 -12.25 0.24
C GLY A 68 -9.59 -12.24 1.31
N GLU A 69 -8.70 -11.27 1.19
CA GLU A 69 -7.65 -10.91 2.14
C GLU A 69 -7.94 -9.50 2.67
N ASP A 70 -7.82 -9.32 3.98
CA ASP A 70 -7.87 -8.00 4.60
C ASP A 70 -6.59 -7.23 4.28
N VAL A 71 -6.75 -6.08 3.63
CA VAL A 71 -5.66 -5.17 3.25
C VAL A 71 -5.85 -3.82 3.91
N LEU A 72 -4.74 -3.16 4.24
CA LEU A 72 -4.77 -1.80 4.74
C LEU A 72 -5.22 -0.87 3.61
N ALA A 73 -6.27 -0.08 3.84
CA ALA A 73 -6.90 0.73 2.79
C ALA A 73 -6.54 2.22 2.84
N ALA A 74 -5.88 2.65 3.92
CA ALA A 74 -5.33 4.00 4.05
C ALA A 74 -3.81 3.94 4.18
N ASP A 75 -3.16 4.92 3.55
CA ASP A 75 -1.71 5.03 3.55
C ASP A 75 -1.18 5.44 4.94
N HIS A 76 -0.83 4.42 5.73
CA HIS A 76 -0.11 4.58 7.00
C HIS A 76 1.37 4.96 6.82
N TRP A 77 1.93 4.82 5.61
CA TRP A 77 3.37 4.82 5.38
C TRP A 77 3.92 6.17 4.94
N HIS A 78 3.43 6.74 3.84
CA HIS A 78 4.00 7.97 3.28
C HIS A 78 3.60 9.24 4.06
N GLY A 79 2.82 9.07 5.13
CA GLY A 79 2.63 10.07 6.18
C GLY A 79 1.81 11.30 5.77
N GLY A 80 1.44 11.47 4.50
CA GLY A 80 0.74 12.68 4.03
C GLY A 80 -0.60 12.92 4.76
N LEU A 81 -1.39 11.85 4.91
CA LEU A 81 -2.69 11.88 5.58
C LEU A 81 -2.57 11.67 7.10
N THR A 82 -1.76 10.69 7.53
CA THR A 82 -1.59 10.36 8.96
C THR A 82 -0.84 11.42 9.76
N LYS A 83 0.03 12.24 9.15
CA LYS A 83 0.63 13.40 9.83
C LYS A 83 -0.38 14.51 10.12
N LYS A 84 -1.46 14.60 9.35
CA LYS A 84 -2.49 15.63 9.49
C LYS A 84 -3.67 15.19 10.35
N ASN A 85 -3.81 13.88 10.58
CA ASN A 85 -4.90 13.30 11.36
C ASN A 85 -4.36 12.24 12.34
N ALA A 86 -4.13 12.65 13.59
CA ALA A 86 -3.62 11.76 14.65
C ALA A 86 -4.58 10.61 14.96
N ALA A 87 -5.90 10.86 14.94
CA ALA A 87 -6.90 9.81 15.17
C ALA A 87 -6.87 8.74 14.08
N LEU A 88 -6.63 9.14 12.82
CA LEU A 88 -6.45 8.20 11.71
C LEU A 88 -5.20 7.35 11.91
N LYS A 89 -4.09 7.98 12.33
CA LYS A 89 -2.87 7.25 12.64
C LYS A 89 -3.10 6.22 13.75
N ASP A 90 -3.70 6.62 14.87
CA ASP A 90 -3.95 5.73 16.01
C ASP A 90 -4.86 4.57 15.62
N ALA A 91 -5.90 4.83 14.81
CA ALA A 91 -6.81 3.79 14.33
C ALA A 91 -6.09 2.78 13.41
N LEU A 92 -5.20 3.25 12.52
CA LEU A 92 -4.41 2.38 11.66
C LEU A 92 -3.40 1.54 12.46
N ASP A 93 -2.75 2.12 13.47
CA ASP A 93 -1.84 1.38 14.37
C ASP A 93 -2.59 0.24 15.09
N VAL A 94 -3.79 0.51 15.63
CA VAL A 94 -4.65 -0.53 16.23
C VAL A 94 -5.05 -1.61 15.22
N CYS A 95 -5.38 -1.22 13.98
CA CYS A 95 -5.72 -2.17 12.92
C CYS A 95 -4.53 -3.06 12.54
N LEU A 96 -3.33 -2.50 12.45
CA LEU A 96 -2.09 -3.24 12.17
C LEU A 96 -1.83 -4.30 13.26
N GLU A 97 -2.01 -3.94 14.53
CA GLU A 97 -1.83 -4.87 15.65
C GLU A 97 -2.90 -5.96 15.72
N SER A 98 -4.15 -5.55 15.52
CA SER A 98 -5.33 -6.41 15.72
C SER A 98 -5.61 -7.31 14.52
N LEU A 99 -5.55 -6.78 13.31
CA LEU A 99 -5.95 -7.47 12.09
C LEU A 99 -4.75 -7.97 11.27
N ARG A 100 -3.55 -7.43 11.53
CA ARG A 100 -2.28 -7.87 10.91
C ARG A 100 -2.37 -8.02 9.38
N PRO A 101 -2.90 -7.02 8.65
CA PRO A 101 -2.95 -7.07 7.20
C PRO A 101 -1.54 -7.21 6.63
N ARG A 102 -1.38 -8.07 5.61
CA ARG A 102 -0.08 -8.31 4.97
C ARG A 102 0.19 -7.35 3.81
N PHE A 103 -0.87 -6.77 3.26
CA PHE A 103 -0.79 -5.91 2.09
C PHE A 103 -1.44 -4.55 2.35
N LEU A 104 -0.91 -3.54 1.67
CA LEU A 104 -1.42 -2.19 1.57
C LEU A 104 -2.05 -2.02 0.18
N LEU A 105 -3.23 -1.44 0.16
CA LEU A 105 -3.94 -1.02 -1.03
C LEU A 105 -3.49 0.37 -1.45
N GLU A 106 -2.86 0.44 -2.61
CA GLU A 106 -2.57 1.69 -3.32
C GLU A 106 -3.50 1.81 -4.53
N PRO A 107 -3.68 3.02 -5.11
CA PRO A 107 -4.67 3.25 -6.17
C PRO A 107 -4.56 2.29 -7.36
N GLU A 108 -3.35 1.85 -7.72
CA GLU A 108 -3.08 1.04 -8.91
C GLU A 108 -2.49 -0.34 -8.61
N ARG A 109 -2.25 -0.68 -7.34
CA ARG A 109 -1.60 -1.93 -6.95
C ARG A 109 -1.84 -2.31 -5.49
N LEU A 110 -1.62 -3.58 -5.19
CA LEU A 110 -1.40 -4.06 -3.83
C LEU A 110 0.10 -4.25 -3.63
N ILE A 111 0.62 -3.85 -2.46
CA ILE A 111 2.02 -4.07 -2.09
C ILE A 111 2.13 -4.67 -0.69
N PRO A 112 3.21 -5.36 -0.33
CA PRO A 112 3.47 -5.75 1.05
C PRO A 112 3.45 -4.53 1.99
N VAL A 113 2.85 -4.69 3.17
CA VAL A 113 2.94 -3.68 4.22
C VAL A 113 4.43 -3.48 4.57
N PRO A 114 4.95 -2.24 4.49
CA PRO A 114 6.36 -1.96 4.78
C PRO A 114 6.74 -2.40 6.20
N GLN A 115 7.77 -3.24 6.30
CA GLN A 115 8.21 -3.78 7.60
C GLN A 115 9.25 -2.89 8.29
N ARG A 116 9.89 -1.96 7.55
CA ARG A 116 11.04 -1.17 8.04
C ARG A 116 11.02 0.25 7.51
N LYS A 117 11.33 1.22 8.38
CA LYS A 117 11.40 2.67 8.05
C LYS A 117 12.72 3.12 7.43
N LYS A 118 13.63 2.18 7.15
CA LYS A 118 14.96 2.48 6.65
C LYS A 118 15.38 1.42 5.65
N LEU A 119 16.08 1.85 4.62
CA LEU A 119 16.76 0.96 3.69
C LEU A 119 17.71 0.01 4.41
N ARG A 120 17.74 -1.23 3.94
CA ARG A 120 18.75 -2.22 4.32
C ARG A 120 20.15 -1.71 3.94
N LYS A 121 21.17 -2.22 4.64
CA LYS A 121 22.54 -1.66 4.60
C LYS A 121 23.09 -1.57 3.17
N GLU A 122 22.76 -2.55 2.34
CA GLU A 122 23.21 -2.71 0.96
C GLU A 122 22.68 -1.61 0.03
N LEU A 123 21.53 -1.00 0.36
CA LEU A 123 20.87 0.01 -0.48
C LEU A 123 21.17 1.46 -0.05
N ARG A 124 21.82 1.67 1.10
CA ARG A 124 22.06 3.03 1.64
C ARG A 124 23.01 3.88 0.80
N GLU A 125 23.91 3.23 0.06
CA GLU A 125 24.85 3.89 -0.84
C GLU A 125 24.44 3.78 -2.32
N ALA A 126 23.31 3.10 -2.59
CA ALA A 126 22.75 2.99 -3.93
C ALA A 126 21.87 4.19 -4.26
N LEU A 127 21.76 4.50 -5.54
CA LEU A 127 20.83 5.46 -6.11
C LEU A 127 20.08 4.75 -7.25
N LEU A 128 18.87 5.21 -7.56
CA LEU A 128 18.18 4.77 -8.77
C LEU A 128 18.87 5.34 -10.01
N TRP A 129 18.93 4.54 -11.09
CA TRP A 129 19.36 5.04 -12.37
C TRP A 129 18.46 6.20 -12.81
N GLN A 130 19.07 7.35 -13.09
CA GLN A 130 18.35 8.52 -13.56
C GLN A 130 18.14 8.35 -15.07
N GLY A 131 16.91 8.01 -15.48
CA GLY A 131 16.53 8.11 -16.87
C GLY A 131 16.59 9.54 -17.39
N TYR A 132 16.20 9.74 -18.65
CA TYR A 132 16.03 11.09 -19.20
C TYR A 132 14.98 11.88 -18.36
N GLU A 133 15.21 13.18 -18.16
CA GLU A 133 14.27 14.09 -17.47
C GLU A 133 13.84 13.67 -16.05
N GLU A 134 14.72 13.03 -15.27
CA GLU A 134 14.40 12.57 -13.91
C GLU A 134 13.23 11.57 -13.85
N ASN A 135 12.97 10.84 -14.95
CA ASN A 135 11.98 9.78 -14.98
C ASN A 135 12.51 8.51 -14.28
N TYR A 136 12.36 8.46 -12.97
CA TYR A 136 12.82 7.31 -12.17
C TYR A 136 12.02 6.03 -12.42
N GLU A 137 10.79 6.10 -12.94
CA GLU A 137 10.04 4.88 -13.32
C GLU A 137 10.77 4.08 -14.41
N SER A 138 11.58 4.76 -15.24
CA SER A 138 12.40 4.10 -16.25
C SER A 138 13.48 3.19 -15.67
N ALA A 139 13.83 3.35 -14.40
CA ALA A 139 14.73 2.44 -13.70
C ALA A 139 14.12 1.06 -13.50
N ILE A 140 12.78 0.93 -13.50
CA ILE A 140 12.11 -0.36 -13.30
C ILE A 140 12.18 -1.19 -14.58
N ARG A 141 12.93 -2.29 -14.53
CA ARG A 141 13.12 -3.22 -15.64
C ARG A 141 12.06 -4.30 -15.69
N SER A 142 11.68 -4.81 -14.53
CA SER A 142 10.60 -5.79 -14.41
C SER A 142 9.96 -5.74 -13.03
N VAL A 143 8.71 -6.19 -13.00
CA VAL A 143 7.83 -6.19 -11.82
C VAL A 143 7.43 -7.63 -11.53
N PHE A 144 7.65 -8.10 -10.31
CA PHE A 144 7.15 -9.40 -9.88
C PHE A 144 5.72 -9.25 -9.38
N VAL A 145 4.78 -9.81 -10.12
CA VAL A 145 3.36 -9.84 -9.78
C VAL A 145 3.00 -11.21 -9.20
N GLY A 146 2.43 -11.23 -8.00
CA GLY A 146 1.97 -12.45 -7.33
C GLY A 146 1.04 -13.25 -8.24
N GLY A 147 1.20 -14.58 -8.28
CA GLY A 147 0.41 -15.46 -9.13
C GLY A 147 0.74 -15.41 -10.63
N VAL A 148 1.58 -14.47 -11.10
CA VAL A 148 1.92 -14.30 -12.52
C VAL A 148 3.42 -14.42 -12.79
N GLY A 149 4.27 -13.89 -11.89
CA GLY A 149 5.73 -13.88 -12.04
C GLY A 149 6.27 -12.54 -12.53
N TRP A 150 7.45 -12.56 -13.17
CA TRP A 150 8.12 -11.36 -13.68
C TRP A 150 7.46 -10.85 -14.97
N LEU A 151 6.99 -9.61 -14.95
CA LEU A 151 6.40 -8.91 -16.07
C LEU A 151 7.19 -7.64 -16.42
N SER A 152 7.07 -7.18 -17.66
CA SER A 152 7.49 -5.82 -18.01
C SER A 152 6.52 -4.80 -17.37
N PRO A 153 6.96 -3.56 -17.07
CA PRO A 153 6.05 -2.52 -16.58
C PRO A 153 4.86 -2.28 -17.52
N GLN A 154 5.04 -2.46 -18.83
CA GLN A 154 3.97 -2.32 -19.82
C GLN A 154 2.92 -3.43 -19.70
N ASP A 155 3.34 -4.66 -19.39
CA ASP A 155 2.42 -5.79 -19.26
C ASP A 155 1.68 -5.79 -17.92
N VAL A 156 2.25 -5.17 -16.88
CA VAL A 156 1.52 -4.88 -15.64
C VAL A 156 0.34 -3.93 -15.91
N LYS A 157 0.55 -2.87 -16.70
CA LYS A 157 -0.52 -1.91 -17.06
C LYS A 157 -1.66 -2.53 -17.87
N LYS A 158 -1.43 -3.69 -18.51
CA LYS A 158 -2.45 -4.43 -19.25
C LYS A 158 -3.25 -5.40 -18.37
N GLN A 159 -2.88 -5.58 -17.10
CA GLN A 159 -3.62 -6.42 -16.17
C GLN A 159 -5.01 -5.84 -15.93
N ARG A 160 -6.03 -6.70 -15.99
CA ARG A 160 -7.42 -6.29 -15.72
C ARG A 160 -7.73 -6.22 -14.23
N GLN A 161 -7.01 -7.00 -13.42
CA GLN A 161 -7.16 -7.03 -11.98
C GLN A 161 -6.06 -6.20 -11.33
N LEU A 162 -6.33 -5.74 -10.12
CA LEU A 162 -5.37 -4.98 -9.33
C LEU A 162 -4.14 -5.87 -9.02
N PRO A 163 -2.94 -5.54 -9.51
CA PRO A 163 -1.79 -6.42 -9.39
C PRO A 163 -1.25 -6.42 -7.95
N LEU A 164 -0.96 -7.61 -7.42
CA LEU A 164 -0.16 -7.77 -6.20
C LEU A 164 1.33 -7.69 -6.56
N VAL A 165 1.91 -6.51 -6.39
CA VAL A 165 3.31 -6.24 -6.71
C VAL A 165 4.19 -6.53 -5.50
N LEU A 166 5.07 -7.53 -5.61
CA LEU A 166 5.91 -7.97 -4.49
C LEU A 166 7.34 -7.46 -4.60
N ARG A 167 7.88 -7.31 -5.81
CA ARG A 167 9.27 -6.88 -6.04
C ARG A 167 9.44 -6.15 -7.37
N TYR A 168 10.50 -5.37 -7.44
CA TYR A 168 11.03 -4.79 -8.66
C TYR A 168 12.46 -5.27 -8.91
N ARG A 169 12.80 -5.46 -10.17
CA ARG A 169 14.19 -5.40 -10.63
C ARG A 169 14.42 -4.03 -11.22
N VAL A 170 15.38 -3.31 -10.66
CA VAL A 170 15.66 -1.92 -11.03
C VAL A 170 17.12 -1.71 -11.38
N ASP A 171 17.33 -0.84 -12.35
CA ASP A 171 18.65 -0.30 -12.65
C ASP A 171 18.97 0.77 -11.60
N GLY A 172 20.12 0.61 -10.94
CA GLY A 172 20.64 1.52 -9.95
C GLY A 172 22.08 1.91 -10.27
N MET A 173 22.65 2.73 -9.41
CA MET A 173 24.06 3.09 -9.44
C MET A 173 24.62 3.38 -8.05
N THR A 174 25.93 3.25 -7.89
CA THR A 174 26.62 3.82 -6.73
C THR A 174 26.66 5.34 -6.82
N LYS A 175 26.98 6.03 -5.72
CA LYS A 175 27.19 7.49 -5.71
C LYS A 175 28.27 7.96 -6.71
N ASP A 176 29.23 7.10 -7.03
CA ASP A 176 30.30 7.36 -8.00
C ASP A 176 29.90 7.01 -9.44
N GLY A 177 28.67 6.52 -9.68
CA GLY A 177 28.11 6.27 -11.00
C GLY A 177 28.31 4.86 -11.55
N ALA A 178 28.82 3.90 -10.76
CA ALA A 178 28.94 2.51 -11.21
C ALA A 178 27.56 1.84 -11.24
N TYR A 179 27.25 1.13 -12.33
CA TYR A 179 25.96 0.44 -12.52
C TYR A 179 25.70 -0.64 -11.46
N LEU A 180 24.45 -0.75 -11.02
CA LEU A 180 23.93 -1.78 -10.12
C LEU A 180 22.65 -2.37 -10.70
N SER A 181 22.51 -3.70 -10.66
CA SER A 181 21.23 -4.39 -10.86
C SER A 181 20.67 -4.75 -9.49
N LEU A 182 19.54 -4.14 -9.11
CA LEU A 182 18.97 -4.27 -7.77
C LEU A 182 17.63 -5.02 -7.83
N GLU A 183 17.37 -5.84 -6.82
CA GLU A 183 16.03 -6.39 -6.55
C GLU A 183 15.52 -5.82 -5.23
N VAL A 184 14.40 -5.10 -5.27
CA VAL A 184 13.88 -4.31 -4.15
C VAL A 184 12.38 -4.55 -3.97
N GLU A 185 11.89 -4.46 -2.73
CA GLU A 185 10.46 -4.37 -2.47
C GLU A 185 9.90 -2.98 -2.86
N PRO A 186 8.59 -2.83 -3.11
CA PRO A 186 8.02 -1.54 -3.50
C PRO A 186 8.34 -0.40 -2.53
N TRP A 187 8.26 -0.64 -1.22
CA TRP A 187 8.58 0.36 -0.22
C TRP A 187 10.08 0.69 -0.14
N GLU A 188 10.97 -0.26 -0.49
CA GLU A 188 12.40 0.02 -0.61
C GLU A 188 12.69 0.88 -1.83
N TYR A 189 11.97 0.66 -2.94
CA TYR A 189 12.05 1.51 -4.12
C TYR A 189 11.63 2.94 -3.81
N ASP A 190 10.54 3.15 -3.07
CA ASP A 190 10.07 4.48 -2.69
C ASP A 190 11.09 5.22 -1.82
N LEU A 191 11.70 4.55 -0.84
CA LEU A 191 12.79 5.13 -0.04
C LEU A 191 14.05 5.41 -0.89
N LEU A 192 14.39 4.54 -1.84
CA LEU A 192 15.52 4.73 -2.73
C LEU A 192 15.30 5.91 -3.69
N LEU A 193 14.05 6.10 -4.14
CA LEU A 193 13.63 7.25 -4.94
C LEU A 193 13.77 8.56 -4.17
N GLU A 194 13.31 8.61 -2.92
CA GLU A 194 13.49 9.77 -2.04
C GLU A 194 14.99 10.08 -1.84
N GLN A 195 15.79 9.07 -1.49
CA GLN A 195 17.23 9.20 -1.33
C GLN A 195 17.92 9.73 -2.60
N THR A 196 17.51 9.22 -3.76
CA THR A 196 18.08 9.63 -5.06
C THR A 196 17.74 11.08 -5.38
N ARG A 197 16.49 11.49 -5.16
CA ARG A 197 16.05 12.88 -5.35
C ARG A 197 16.81 13.84 -4.44
N ASP A 198 17.02 13.47 -3.18
CA ASP A 198 17.73 14.33 -2.23
C ASP A 198 19.21 14.46 -2.56
N HIS A 199 19.86 13.38 -3.02
CA HIS A 199 21.24 13.42 -3.50
C HIS A 199 21.42 14.45 -4.64
N TYR A 200 20.57 14.39 -5.67
CA TYR A 200 20.69 15.32 -6.80
C TYR A 200 20.26 16.76 -6.47
N LYS A 201 19.29 16.94 -5.57
CA LYS A 201 18.95 18.29 -5.06
C LYS A 201 20.12 18.93 -4.35
N MET A 202 20.89 18.17 -3.54
CA MET A 202 22.08 18.71 -2.88
C MET A 202 23.20 19.02 -3.87
N LYS A 203 23.41 18.15 -4.87
CA LYS A 203 24.43 18.36 -5.91
C LYS A 203 24.16 19.60 -6.79
N LYS A 204 22.89 19.95 -7.04
CA LYS A 204 22.53 21.18 -7.78
C LYS A 204 22.76 22.48 -6.98
N ARG A 205 22.95 22.39 -5.66
CA ARG A 205 23.09 23.56 -4.76
C ARG A 205 24.54 23.86 -4.36
N GLY A 206 25.47 22.96 -4.63
CA GLY A 206 26.91 23.14 -4.39
C GLY A 206 27.66 23.32 -5.70
#